data_AF-A0A1F4HA58-F1
#
_entry.id   AF-A0A1F4HA58-F1
#
_cell.length_a   1.000
_cell.length_b   1.000
_cell.length_c   1.000
_cell.angle_alpha   90.00
_cell.angle_beta   90.00
_cell.angle_gamma   90.00
#
_symmetry.space_group_name_H-M   'P 1'
#
loop_
_entity.id
_entity.type
_entity.pdbx_description
1 polymer ?
#
loop_
_entity_poly.entity_id
_entity_poly.type
_entity_poly.pdbx_seq_one_letter_code
_entity_poly.pdbx_strand_id
1 'polypeptide(L)'
;MATDNPADERIWQRAQPVLDAAGFGGLTLAELASAAAIKESLLKDFLHRKAKTGEVVRVTPERFYLRGTLARFAAIAEAVSRAAPDGRFSAAQVRDRTDIGRTRAIEILECLDRLGITQRIGDVRTLRKDFVPILGAATQQPDTPAPAPPAARSAPVARARPKANVRPGARSGHRNFKL
;
A
#
# COMPACT_ATOMS: atom_id res chain seq x y z
N MET A 1 18.70 5.42 -23.43
CA MET A 1 18.31 4.02 -23.66
C MET A 1 18.91 3.18 -22.56
N ALA A 2 18.13 2.20 -22.12
CA ALA A 2 18.50 1.00 -21.39
C ALA A 2 19.26 1.16 -20.06
N THR A 3 18.60 0.69 -19.00
CA THR A 3 19.24 0.32 -17.75
C THR A 3 20.09 -0.96 -17.98
N ASP A 4 21.05 -0.93 -18.91
CA ASP A 4 21.96 -2.06 -19.21
C ASP A 4 23.07 -2.18 -18.16
N ASN A 5 22.77 -1.83 -16.91
CA ASN A 5 23.64 -2.16 -15.80
C ASN A 5 23.16 -3.49 -15.21
N PRO A 6 23.95 -4.58 -15.27
CA PRO A 6 23.58 -5.87 -14.68
C PRO A 6 23.25 -5.78 -13.18
N ALA A 7 23.74 -4.76 -12.46
CA ALA A 7 23.36 -4.53 -11.08
C ALA A 7 21.93 -3.97 -10.94
N ASP A 8 21.53 -3.07 -11.83
CA ASP A 8 20.18 -2.48 -11.84
C ASP A 8 19.14 -3.54 -12.26
N GLU A 9 19.48 -4.43 -13.17
CA GLU A 9 18.61 -5.55 -13.55
C GLU A 9 18.34 -6.49 -12.35
N ARG A 10 19.38 -6.82 -11.57
CA ARG A 10 19.22 -7.63 -10.35
C ARG A 10 18.36 -6.93 -9.28
N ILE A 11 18.48 -5.61 -9.15
CA ILE A 11 17.63 -4.83 -8.25
C ILE A 11 16.19 -4.87 -8.75
N TRP A 12 15.97 -4.72 -10.07
CA TRP A 12 14.64 -4.74 -10.66
C TRP A 12 13.94 -6.08 -10.48
N GLN A 13 14.62 -7.19 -10.76
CA GLN A 13 14.10 -8.55 -10.60
C GLN A 13 13.60 -8.84 -9.17
N ARG A 14 14.17 -8.16 -8.17
CA ARG A 14 13.76 -8.29 -6.77
C ARG A 14 12.69 -7.28 -6.36
N ALA A 15 12.79 -6.03 -6.82
CA ALA A 15 11.89 -4.95 -6.40
C ALA A 15 10.55 -4.96 -7.15
N GLN A 16 10.53 -5.31 -8.44
CA GLN A 16 9.33 -5.25 -9.27
C GLN A 16 8.21 -6.19 -8.79
N PRO A 17 8.47 -7.46 -8.45
CA PRO A 17 7.42 -8.33 -7.92
C PRO A 17 6.84 -7.82 -6.59
N VAL A 18 7.68 -7.22 -5.73
CA VAL A 18 7.24 -6.67 -4.44
C VAL A 18 6.38 -5.41 -4.64
N LEU A 19 6.77 -4.54 -5.59
CA LEU A 19 5.97 -3.38 -5.97
C LEU A 19 4.62 -3.79 -6.57
N ASP A 20 4.59 -4.83 -7.39
CA ASP A 20 3.36 -5.34 -7.99
C ASP A 20 2.42 -5.93 -6.92
N ALA A 21 2.96 -6.79 -6.05
CA ALA A 21 2.21 -7.41 -4.95
C ALA A 21 1.66 -6.40 -3.94
N ALA A 22 2.28 -5.23 -3.80
CA ALA A 22 1.79 -4.17 -2.92
C ALA A 22 0.53 -3.47 -3.43
N GLY A 23 0.19 -3.61 -4.72
CA GLY A 23 -1.01 -3.04 -5.33
C GLY A 23 -1.20 -1.55 -5.04
N PHE A 24 -2.45 -1.13 -4.81
CA PHE A 24 -2.77 0.26 -4.46
C PHE A 24 -2.30 0.67 -3.06
N GLY A 25 -2.20 -0.30 -2.14
CA GLY A 25 -1.69 -0.07 -0.78
C GLY A 25 -0.27 0.50 -0.81
N GLY A 26 0.56 0.01 -1.74
CA GLY A 26 1.95 0.41 -1.92
C GLY A 26 2.81 0.16 -0.68
N LEU A 27 4.11 0.39 -0.81
CA LEU A 27 5.05 0.29 0.31
C LEU A 27 5.83 1.59 0.44
N THR A 28 6.17 1.96 1.67
CA THR A 28 7.25 2.92 1.91
C THR A 28 8.56 2.36 1.37
N LEU A 29 9.51 3.26 1.13
CA LEU A 29 10.84 2.88 0.67
C LEU A 29 11.53 1.91 1.63
N ALA A 30 11.35 2.10 2.96
CA ALA A 30 11.90 1.22 3.98
C ALA A 30 11.26 -0.18 3.96
N GLU A 31 9.92 -0.26 3.85
CA GLU A 31 9.21 -1.54 3.72
C GLU A 31 9.60 -2.28 2.44
N LEU A 32 9.68 -1.56 1.31
CA LEU A 32 10.11 -2.13 0.03
C LEU A 32 11.56 -2.61 0.08
N ALA A 33 12.46 -1.85 0.70
CA ALA A 33 13.86 -2.22 0.90
C ALA A 33 13.98 -3.51 1.73
N SER A 34 13.22 -3.60 2.82
CA SER A 34 13.16 -4.79 3.67
C SER A 34 12.63 -6.00 2.91
N ALA A 35 11.47 -5.86 2.25
CA ALA A 35 10.81 -6.95 1.52
C ALA A 35 11.63 -7.43 0.30
N ALA A 36 12.31 -6.52 -0.40
CA ALA A 36 13.21 -6.89 -1.50
C ALA A 36 14.60 -7.34 -1.00
N ALA A 37 14.92 -7.17 0.29
CA ALA A 37 16.24 -7.35 0.90
C ALA A 37 17.37 -6.61 0.14
N ILE A 38 17.15 -5.31 -0.07
CA ILE A 38 18.06 -4.36 -0.74
C ILE A 38 18.32 -3.19 0.20
N LYS A 39 19.55 -2.67 0.23
CA LYS A 39 19.86 -1.47 1.01
C LYS A 39 18.99 -0.30 0.56
N GLU A 40 18.34 0.38 1.51
CA GLU A 40 17.36 1.43 1.22
C GLU A 40 17.91 2.55 0.32
N SER A 41 19.13 3.03 0.60
CA SER A 41 19.77 4.08 -0.22
C SER A 41 19.99 3.64 -1.67
N LEU A 42 20.41 2.39 -1.87
CA LEU A 42 20.64 1.83 -3.20
C LEU A 42 19.32 1.68 -3.97
N LEU A 43 18.28 1.19 -3.29
CA LEU A 43 16.95 1.07 -3.86
C LEU A 43 16.37 2.45 -4.23
N LYS A 44 16.56 3.46 -3.37
CA LYS A 44 16.11 4.84 -3.62
C LYS A 44 16.67 5.39 -4.92
N ASP A 45 17.99 5.34 -5.06
CA ASP A 45 18.69 5.88 -6.23
C ASP A 45 18.26 5.14 -7.51
N PHE A 46 18.11 3.82 -7.41
CA PHE A 46 17.61 2.98 -8.50
C PHE A 46 16.17 3.36 -8.91
N LEU A 47 15.24 3.51 -7.97
CA LEU A 47 13.85 3.89 -8.27
C LEU A 47 13.76 5.29 -8.87
N HIS A 48 14.61 6.23 -8.44
CA HIS A 48 14.72 7.53 -9.09
C HIS A 48 15.20 7.42 -10.54
N ARG A 49 16.13 6.51 -10.86
CA ARG A 49 16.54 6.25 -12.25
C ARG A 49 15.40 5.62 -13.06
N LYS A 50 14.71 4.60 -12.53
CA LYS A 50 13.54 3.98 -13.18
C LYS A 50 12.37 4.95 -13.35
N ALA A 51 12.21 5.93 -12.47
CA ALA A 51 11.18 6.96 -12.60
C ALA A 51 11.44 7.87 -13.82
N LYS A 52 12.71 8.13 -14.15
CA LYS A 52 13.08 8.88 -15.35
C LYS A 52 12.80 8.11 -16.64
N THR A 53 12.86 6.77 -16.61
CA THR A 53 12.50 5.93 -17.76
C THR A 53 11.01 5.62 -17.85
N GLY A 54 10.21 6.01 -16.84
CA GLY A 54 8.75 5.86 -16.85
C GLY A 54 8.23 4.48 -16.41
N GLU A 55 9.11 3.56 -16.00
CA GLU A 55 8.71 2.21 -15.52
C GLU A 55 7.99 2.28 -14.16
N VAL A 56 8.44 3.23 -13.33
CA VAL A 56 7.83 3.53 -12.04
C VAL A 56 7.46 5.00 -11.97
N VAL A 57 6.51 5.32 -11.11
CA VAL A 57 6.05 6.68 -10.88
C VAL A 57 6.18 7.01 -9.40
N ARG A 58 6.80 8.15 -9.10
CA ARG A 58 6.92 8.67 -7.74
C ARG A 58 5.62 9.34 -7.31
N VAL A 59 4.90 8.71 -6.39
CA VAL A 59 3.63 9.23 -5.87
C VAL A 59 3.88 10.17 -4.68
N THR A 60 4.82 9.82 -3.80
CA THR A 60 5.32 10.69 -2.72
C THR A 60 6.84 10.59 -2.61
N PRO A 61 7.50 11.35 -1.71
CA PRO A 61 8.94 11.19 -1.50
C PRO A 61 9.41 9.79 -1.10
N GLU A 62 8.53 9.00 -0.48
CA GLU A 62 8.84 7.68 0.07
C GLU A 62 8.14 6.54 -0.67
N ARG A 63 7.29 6.82 -1.66
CA ARG A 63 6.48 5.79 -2.32
C ARG A 63 6.51 5.89 -3.84
N PHE A 64 6.77 4.73 -4.43
CA PHE A 64 6.85 4.52 -5.86
C PHE A 64 5.86 3.44 -6.25
N TYR A 65 5.23 3.60 -7.40
CA TYR A 65 4.28 2.65 -7.95
C TYR A 65 4.73 2.22 -9.33
N LEU A 66 4.44 0.97 -9.70
CA LEU A 66 4.52 0.58 -11.10
C LEU A 66 3.56 1.44 -11.91
N ARG A 67 3.99 1.81 -13.11
CA ARG A 67 3.17 2.57 -14.05
C ARG A 67 1.84 1.86 -14.34
N GLY A 68 1.84 0.53 -14.49
CA GLY A 68 0.64 -0.29 -14.68
C GLY A 68 -0.33 -0.25 -13.48
N THR A 69 0.17 -0.19 -12.24
CA THR A 69 -0.68 -0.05 -11.05
C THR A 69 -1.40 1.30 -11.06
N LEU A 70 -0.73 2.38 -11.45
CA LEU A 70 -1.40 3.67 -11.60
C LEU A 70 -2.39 3.69 -12.77
N ALA A 71 -2.13 2.97 -13.87
CA ALA A 71 -3.08 2.82 -14.96
C ALA A 71 -4.38 2.14 -14.48
N ARG A 72 -4.28 1.07 -13.68
CA ARG A 72 -5.45 0.42 -13.04
C ARG A 72 -6.22 1.40 -12.15
N PHE A 73 -5.53 2.17 -11.33
CA PHE A 73 -6.17 3.18 -10.49
C PHE A 73 -6.87 4.28 -11.30
N ALA A 74 -6.22 4.75 -12.38
CA ALA A 74 -6.80 5.76 -13.28
C ALA A 74 -8.06 5.24 -13.98
N ALA A 75 -8.09 3.98 -14.40
CA ALA A 75 -9.28 3.34 -14.97
C ALA A 75 -10.44 3.27 -13.96
N ILE A 76 -10.16 3.02 -12.67
CA ILE A 76 -11.19 3.06 -11.62
C ILE A 76 -11.71 4.49 -11.45
N ALA A 77 -10.83 5.49 -11.40
CA ALA A 77 -11.24 6.90 -11.32
C ALA A 77 -12.07 7.33 -12.52
N GLU A 78 -11.73 6.87 -13.73
CA GLU A 78 -12.52 7.08 -14.94
C GLU A 78 -13.91 6.44 -14.81
N ALA A 79 -14.00 5.19 -14.37
CA ALA A 79 -15.28 4.50 -14.18
C ALA A 79 -16.18 5.22 -13.15
N VAL A 80 -15.59 5.72 -12.05
CA VAL A 80 -16.30 6.52 -11.04
C VAL A 80 -16.77 7.86 -11.64
N SER A 81 -15.93 8.53 -12.41
CA SER A 81 -16.28 9.76 -13.12
C SER A 81 -17.44 9.54 -14.09
N ARG A 82 -17.41 8.47 -14.90
CA ARG A 82 -18.49 8.13 -15.84
C ARG A 82 -19.83 7.79 -15.17
N ALA A 83 -19.79 7.25 -13.96
CA ALA A 83 -21.00 6.95 -13.18
C ALA A 83 -21.57 8.19 -12.47
N ALA A 84 -20.82 9.29 -12.36
CA ALA A 84 -21.27 10.52 -11.73
C ALA A 84 -22.10 11.38 -12.72
N PRO A 85 -23.24 11.94 -12.31
CA PRO A 85 -24.11 12.73 -13.20
C PRO A 85 -23.45 13.92 -13.90
N ASP A 86 -22.43 14.53 -13.28
CA ASP A 86 -21.71 15.70 -13.78
C ASP A 86 -20.25 15.37 -14.19
N GLY A 87 -19.89 14.08 -14.22
CA GLY A 87 -18.52 13.65 -14.46
C GLY A 87 -17.53 13.96 -13.33
N ARG A 88 -18.01 14.48 -12.18
CA ARG A 88 -17.15 14.86 -11.06
C ARG A 88 -17.18 13.80 -9.97
N PHE A 89 -16.03 13.58 -9.34
CA PHE A 89 -15.92 12.62 -8.26
C PHE A 89 -15.05 13.13 -7.11
N SER A 90 -15.38 12.69 -5.91
CA SER A 90 -14.61 12.92 -4.70
C SER A 90 -13.57 11.81 -4.48
N ALA A 91 -12.58 12.09 -3.65
CA ALA A 91 -11.61 11.07 -3.23
C ALA A 91 -12.29 9.88 -2.50
N ALA A 92 -13.40 10.13 -1.80
CA ALA A 92 -14.15 9.08 -1.12
C ALA A 92 -14.76 8.07 -2.10
N GLN A 93 -15.35 8.55 -3.19
CA GLN A 93 -15.96 7.67 -4.19
C GLN A 93 -14.95 6.74 -4.88
N VAL A 94 -13.71 7.19 -5.10
CA VAL A 94 -12.64 6.32 -5.65
C VAL A 94 -12.10 5.36 -4.58
N ARG A 95 -11.93 5.84 -3.35
CA ARG A 95 -11.50 5.02 -2.21
C ARG A 95 -12.42 3.82 -2.00
N ASP A 96 -13.73 4.05 -2.07
CA ASP A 96 -14.75 3.01 -1.86
C ASP A 96 -14.74 1.91 -2.94
N ARG A 97 -13.90 2.06 -3.98
CA ARG A 97 -13.70 1.11 -5.07
C ARG A 97 -12.31 0.46 -5.08
N THR A 98 -11.42 0.86 -4.17
CA THR A 98 -9.99 0.49 -4.19
C THR A 98 -9.50 -0.16 -2.91
N ASP A 99 -10.37 -0.33 -1.90
CA ASP A 99 -10.05 -0.95 -0.59
C ASP A 99 -8.81 -0.36 0.12
N ILE A 100 -8.47 0.89 -0.16
CA ILE A 100 -7.35 1.61 0.46
C ILE A 100 -7.84 2.69 1.42
N GLY A 101 -6.97 3.13 2.33
CA GLY A 101 -7.24 4.25 3.21
C GLY A 101 -7.36 5.60 2.49
N ARG A 102 -8.05 6.57 3.12
CA ARG A 102 -8.25 7.93 2.57
C ARG A 102 -6.95 8.61 2.15
N THR A 103 -5.92 8.55 3.00
CA THR A 103 -4.61 9.15 2.72
C THR A 103 -4.01 8.57 1.43
N ARG A 104 -4.10 7.26 1.25
CA ARG A 104 -3.57 6.54 0.10
C ARG A 104 -4.27 6.95 -1.20
N ALA A 105 -5.59 7.01 -1.17
CA ALA A 105 -6.39 7.46 -2.30
C ALA A 105 -6.05 8.91 -2.69
N ILE A 106 -5.92 9.80 -1.71
CA ILE A 106 -5.57 11.21 -1.96
C ILE A 106 -4.19 11.34 -2.60
N GLU A 107 -3.17 10.65 -2.06
CA GLU A 107 -1.80 10.73 -2.60
C GLU A 107 -1.74 10.26 -4.07
N ILE A 108 -2.43 9.16 -4.40
CA ILE A 108 -2.49 8.66 -5.78
C ILE A 108 -3.25 9.65 -6.67
N LEU A 109 -4.38 10.19 -6.22
CA LEU A 109 -5.14 11.18 -6.98
C LEU A 109 -4.34 12.48 -7.21
N GLU A 110 -3.57 12.95 -6.23
CA GLU A 110 -2.66 14.07 -6.41
C GLU A 110 -1.54 13.76 -7.41
N CYS A 111 -1.11 12.50 -7.47
CA CYS A 111 -0.20 12.06 -8.53
C CYS A 111 -0.85 12.14 -9.91
N LEU A 112 -2.10 11.69 -10.06
CA LEU A 112 -2.84 11.82 -11.31
C LEU A 112 -3.09 13.29 -11.69
N ASP A 113 -3.28 14.17 -10.71
CA ASP A 113 -3.40 15.61 -10.91
C ASP A 113 -2.10 16.19 -11.47
N ARG A 114 -0.94 15.80 -10.91
CA ARG A 114 0.39 16.22 -11.42
C ARG A 114 0.68 15.70 -12.82
N LEU A 115 0.17 14.52 -13.17
CA LEU A 115 0.26 13.95 -14.52
C LEU A 115 -0.74 14.59 -15.49
N GLY A 116 -1.66 15.42 -15.00
CA GLY A 116 -2.69 16.08 -15.80
C GLY A 116 -3.81 15.14 -16.28
N ILE A 117 -3.94 13.96 -15.67
CA ILE A 117 -5.00 12.98 -15.96
C ILE A 117 -6.29 13.44 -15.29
N THR A 118 -6.19 13.88 -14.04
CA THR A 118 -7.29 14.48 -13.26
C THR A 118 -7.03 15.95 -13.00
N GLN A 119 -8.07 16.70 -12.64
CA GLN A 119 -7.93 18.04 -12.11
C GLN A 119 -8.83 18.23 -10.90
N ARG A 120 -8.24 18.67 -9.79
CA ARG A 120 -8.96 19.01 -8.56
C ARG A 120 -9.59 20.41 -8.64
N ILE A 121 -10.87 20.51 -8.27
CA ILE A 121 -11.65 21.74 -8.15
C ILE A 121 -12.39 21.68 -6.81
N GLY A 122 -11.88 22.39 -5.80
CA GLY A 122 -12.36 22.25 -4.42
C GLY A 122 -12.15 20.82 -3.88
N ASP A 123 -13.23 20.14 -3.51
CA ASP A 123 -13.19 18.78 -2.95
C ASP A 123 -13.49 17.67 -3.96
N VAL A 124 -13.75 18.04 -5.22
CA VAL A 124 -14.03 17.10 -6.32
C VAL A 124 -12.94 17.16 -7.38
N ARG A 125 -12.93 16.17 -8.26
CA ARG A 125 -12.05 16.03 -9.41
C ARG A 125 -12.84 15.75 -10.66
N THR A 126 -12.29 16.17 -11.80
CA THR A 126 -12.73 15.80 -13.15
C THR A 126 -11.61 15.08 -13.88
N LEU A 127 -11.97 14.21 -14.84
CA LEU A 127 -11.01 13.71 -15.82
C LEU A 127 -10.70 14.80 -16.85
N ARG A 128 -9.43 14.89 -17.26
CA ARG A 128 -8.94 15.89 -18.22
C ARG A 128 -8.30 15.28 -19.45
N LYS A 129 -7.53 14.21 -19.29
CA LYS A 129 -6.81 13.54 -20.37
C LYS A 129 -7.05 12.04 -20.30
N ASP A 130 -6.99 11.40 -21.46
CA ASP A 130 -6.85 9.96 -21.53
C ASP A 130 -5.55 9.55 -20.81
N PHE A 131 -5.67 8.61 -19.88
CA PHE A 131 -4.52 8.12 -19.12
C PHE A 131 -3.72 7.10 -19.93
N VAL A 132 -4.29 6.47 -20.97
CA VAL A 132 -3.63 5.38 -21.71
C VAL A 132 -2.31 5.84 -22.35
N PRO A 133 -2.19 7.01 -22.99
CA PRO A 133 -0.90 7.50 -23.47
C PRO A 133 0.10 7.82 -22.35
N ILE A 134 -0.39 8.20 -21.16
CA ILE A 134 0.43 8.71 -20.05
C ILE A 134 0.86 7.61 -19.09
N LEU A 135 0.09 6.54 -18.93
CA LEU A 135 0.32 5.42 -18.00
C LEU A 135 0.29 4.05 -18.69
N GLY A 136 -0.13 3.97 -19.95
CA GLY A 136 -0.41 2.69 -20.61
C GLY A 136 -1.84 2.20 -20.34
N ALA A 137 -2.24 1.15 -21.06
CA ALA A 137 -3.54 0.52 -20.86
C ALA A 137 -3.60 -0.19 -19.49
N ALA A 138 -4.73 -0.07 -18.80
CA ALA A 138 -4.98 -0.81 -17.58
C ALA A 138 -5.15 -2.31 -17.92
N THR A 139 -4.11 -3.10 -17.72
CA THR A 139 -4.23 -4.56 -17.83
C THR A 139 -4.84 -5.09 -16.54
N GLN A 140 -5.91 -5.88 -16.64
CA GLN A 140 -6.56 -6.50 -15.48
C GLN A 140 -5.70 -7.65 -14.96
N GLN A 141 -4.75 -7.37 -14.07
CA GLN A 141 -4.29 -8.35 -13.09
C GLN A 141 -4.96 -8.05 -11.75
N PRO A 142 -5.38 -9.06 -10.99
CA PRO A 142 -6.05 -8.83 -9.71
C PRO A 142 -5.10 -8.09 -8.76
N ASP A 143 -5.55 -6.95 -8.22
CA ASP A 143 -4.89 -6.22 -7.12
C ASP A 143 -4.97 -6.97 -5.78
N THR A 144 -5.21 -8.29 -5.81
CA THR A 144 -5.18 -9.15 -4.63
C THR A 144 -3.73 -9.24 -4.16
N PRO A 145 -3.43 -8.96 -2.88
CA PRO A 145 -2.10 -9.22 -2.37
C PRO A 145 -1.82 -10.71 -2.56
N ALA A 146 -0.75 -11.04 -3.27
CA ALA A 146 -0.17 -12.38 -3.22
C ALA A 146 -0.02 -12.78 -1.74
N PRO A 147 -0.29 -14.04 -1.36
CA PRO A 147 -0.26 -14.46 0.04
C PRO A 147 1.06 -14.03 0.65
N ALA A 148 0.98 -13.24 1.73
CA ALA A 148 2.14 -12.77 2.46
C ALA A 148 3.10 -13.96 2.72
N PRO A 149 4.42 -13.81 2.55
CA PRO A 149 5.35 -14.79 3.09
C PRO A 149 5.02 -14.95 4.58
N PRO A 150 5.02 -16.19 5.13
CA PRO A 150 4.57 -16.44 6.49
C PRO A 150 5.33 -15.50 7.42
N ALA A 151 4.58 -14.58 8.06
CA ALA A 151 5.11 -13.64 9.02
C ALA A 151 5.94 -14.44 10.02
N ALA A 152 7.24 -14.14 10.09
CA ALA A 152 8.10 -14.65 11.13
C ALA A 152 7.41 -14.33 12.46
N ARG A 153 7.03 -15.39 13.18
CA ARG A 153 6.36 -15.30 14.48
C ARG A 153 7.19 -14.40 15.39
N SER A 154 6.71 -13.20 15.67
CA SER A 154 7.23 -12.40 16.77
C SER A 154 7.03 -13.20 18.06
N ALA A 155 8.14 -13.62 18.66
CA ALA A 155 8.16 -14.31 19.94
C ALA A 155 7.43 -13.47 21.01
N PRO A 156 6.64 -14.08 21.90
CA PRO A 156 5.98 -13.34 22.97
C PRO A 156 7.05 -12.84 23.95
N VAL A 157 7.03 -11.52 24.22
CA VAL A 157 7.82 -10.94 25.31
C VAL A 157 7.35 -11.59 26.61
N ALA A 158 8.26 -12.29 27.28
CA ALA A 158 7.98 -12.99 28.52
C ALA A 158 7.62 -11.98 29.62
N ARG A 159 6.37 -11.99 30.07
CA ARG A 159 5.96 -11.27 31.28
C ARG A 159 6.36 -12.12 32.48
N ALA A 160 7.38 -11.68 33.20
CA ALA A 160 7.84 -12.31 34.44
C ALA A 160 6.69 -12.39 35.48
N ARG A 161 6.64 -13.51 36.19
CA ARG A 161 5.69 -13.87 37.25
C ARG A 161 6.52 -14.26 38.51
N PRO A 162 5.89 -14.55 39.66
CA PRO A 162 5.61 -13.65 40.78
C PRO A 162 6.42 -13.99 42.05
N LYS A 163 6.23 -13.25 43.16
CA LYS A 163 6.47 -13.81 44.51
C LYS A 163 5.24 -13.65 45.40
N ALA A 164 4.81 -14.81 45.91
CA ALA A 164 3.71 -15.02 46.84
C ALA A 164 4.15 -14.77 48.29
N ASN A 165 3.20 -14.41 49.15
CA ASN A 165 3.32 -14.59 50.59
C ASN A 165 1.98 -15.09 51.17
N VAL A 166 1.78 -16.42 51.18
CA VAL A 166 1.65 -17.29 52.39
C VAL A 166 1.28 -16.49 53.67
N ARG A 167 0.18 -16.71 54.43
CA ARG A 167 -0.45 -17.93 54.98
C ARG A 167 -1.73 -17.60 55.83
N PRO A 168 -2.39 -18.53 56.58
CA PRO A 168 -3.84 -18.74 56.48
C PRO A 168 -4.62 -18.63 57.81
N GLY A 169 -5.95 -18.80 57.74
CA GLY A 169 -6.69 -19.49 58.81
C GLY A 169 -7.93 -18.78 59.35
N ALA A 170 -9.11 -19.30 59.03
CA ALA A 170 -10.23 -19.39 59.95
C ALA A 170 -11.20 -20.48 59.50
N ARG A 171 -11.71 -21.23 60.48
CA ARG A 171 -12.26 -22.59 60.38
C ARG A 171 -13.72 -22.64 59.91
N SER A 172 -13.96 -23.66 59.07
CA SER A 172 -15.10 -24.58 59.04
C SER A 172 -16.34 -24.25 59.88
N GLY A 173 -17.45 -23.96 59.19
CA GLY A 173 -18.79 -24.24 59.69
C GLY A 173 -19.03 -25.75 59.80
N HIS A 174 -19.76 -26.15 60.84
CA HIS A 174 -20.39 -27.46 60.94
C HIS A 174 -21.88 -27.31 60.63
N ARG A 175 -22.39 -28.27 59.85
CA ARG A 175 -23.77 -28.37 59.38
C ARG A 175 -24.63 -29.19 60.36
N ASN A 176 -25.94 -29.02 60.19
CA ASN A 176 -27.04 -30.00 60.27
C ASN A 176 -27.88 -30.16 61.55
N PHE A 177 -29.17 -29.84 61.38
CA PHE A 177 -30.37 -30.70 61.50
C PHE A 177 -30.57 -31.58 62.75
N LYS A 178 -31.66 -31.35 63.50
CA LYS A 178 -32.92 -32.13 63.42
C LYS A 178 -33.97 -31.70 64.47
N LEU A 179 -35.24 -31.82 64.02
CA LEU A 179 -36.52 -32.00 64.72
C LEU A 179 -37.09 -30.83 65.53
#